data_AF-A0A1Q6RWL7-F1
#
_entry.id   AF-A0A1Q6RWL7-F1
#
_cell.length_a   1.000
_cell.length_b   1.000
_cell.length_c   1.000
_cell.angle_alpha   90.00
_cell.angle_beta   90.00
_cell.angle_gamma   90.00
#
_symmetry.space_group_name_H-M   'P 1'
#
loop_
_entity.id
_entity.type
_entity.pdbx_description
1 polymer ?
#
loop_
_entity_poly.entity_id
_entity_poly.type
_entity_poly.pdbx_seq_one_letter_code
_entity_poly.pdbx_strand_id
1 'polypeptide(L)' 'MTGAEVKQLIVSAGLKCWQVAELWGVNDSNFSRRLRKPFNESEVERLKAIIDKLSAQKETV' A
#
# COMPACT_ATOMS: atom_id res chain seq x y z
N MET A 1 12.29 -3.78 2.68
CA MET A 1 11.84 -2.63 1.86
C MET A 1 11.62 -1.43 2.75
N THR A 2 12.11 -0.25 2.39
CA THR A 2 11.85 1.00 3.11
C THR A 2 10.41 1.47 2.85
N GLY A 3 9.84 2.26 3.77
CA GLY A 3 8.51 2.79 3.52
C GLY A 3 8.45 3.85 2.42
N ALA A 4 9.59 4.43 2.02
CA ALA A 4 9.68 5.29 0.83
C ALA A 4 9.47 4.48 -0.46
N GLU A 5 10.11 3.31 -0.57
CA GLU A 5 9.92 2.39 -1.70
C GLU A 5 8.48 1.87 -1.76
N VAL A 6 7.88 1.53 -0.60
CA VAL A 6 6.45 1.18 -0.50
C VAL A 6 5.58 2.29 -1.08
N LYS A 7 5.81 3.53 -0.66
CA LYS A 7 5.02 4.67 -1.13
C LYS A 7 5.17 4.87 -2.63
N GLN A 8 6.39 4.73 -3.17
CA GLN A 8 6.62 4.79 -4.61
C GLN A 8 5.86 3.69 -5.35
N LEU A 9 5.88 2.45 -4.88
CA LEU A 9 5.11 1.33 -5.46
C LEU A 9 3.61 1.65 -5.58
N ILE A 10 3.02 2.18 -4.52
CA ILE A 10 1.59 2.56 -4.49
C ILE A 10 1.31 3.66 -5.52
N VAL A 11 2.14 4.71 -5.56
CA VAL A 11 1.94 5.84 -6.48
C VAL A 11 2.18 5.44 -7.93
N SER A 12 3.17 4.59 -8.20
CA SER A 12 3.46 4.06 -9.54
C SER A 12 2.34 3.16 -10.07
N ALA A 13 1.61 2.47 -9.20
CA ALA A 13 0.37 1.77 -9.55
C ALA A 13 -0.83 2.73 -9.77
N GLY A 14 -0.62 4.04 -9.61
CA GLY A 14 -1.67 5.06 -9.70
C GLY A 14 -2.69 4.97 -8.57
N LEU A 15 -2.32 4.38 -7.43
CA LEU A 15 -3.16 4.23 -6.25
C LEU A 15 -2.83 5.31 -5.21
N LYS A 16 -3.78 5.54 -4.30
CA LYS A 16 -3.61 6.45 -3.16
C LYS A 16 -3.32 5.65 -1.89
N CYS A 17 -2.50 6.19 -1.00
CA CYS A 17 -2.11 5.52 0.25
C CYS A 17 -3.33 5.14 1.12
N TRP A 18 -4.39 5.95 1.11
CA TRP A 18 -5.61 5.67 1.87
C TRP A 18 -6.37 4.44 1.34
N GLN A 19 -6.32 4.15 0.03
CA GLN A 19 -6.96 2.96 -0.56
C GLN A 19 -6.27 1.69 -0.07
N VAL A 20 -4.94 1.75 0.03
CA VAL A 20 -4.13 0.66 0.58
C VAL A 20 -4.38 0.53 2.09
N ALA A 21 -4.45 1.64 2.82
CA ALA A 21 -4.73 1.66 4.25
C ALA A 21 -6.09 1.01 4.60
N GLU A 22 -7.12 1.30 3.81
CA GLU A 22 -8.46 0.74 3.96
C GLU A 22 -8.44 -0.80 3.87
N LEU A 23 -7.81 -1.37 2.83
CA LEU A 23 -7.66 -2.82 2.70
C LEU A 23 -6.65 -3.43 3.67
N TRP A 24 -5.70 -2.64 4.16
CA TRP A 24 -4.79 -3.05 5.23
C TRP A 24 -5.53 -3.15 6.58
N GLY A 25 -6.71 -2.53 6.72
CA GLY A 25 -7.50 -2.51 7.94
C GLY A 25 -6.98 -1.50 8.97
N VAL A 26 -6.30 -0.44 8.51
CA VAL A 26 -5.83 0.65 9.36
C VAL A 26 -6.31 1.99 8.81
N ASN A 27 -6.42 2.99 9.67
CA ASN A 27 -6.67 4.34 9.18
C ASN A 27 -5.45 4.89 8.39
N ASP A 28 -5.70 5.87 7.53
CA ASP A 28 -4.65 6.49 6.69
C ASP A 28 -3.53 7.11 7.53
N SER A 29 -3.85 7.67 8.70
CA SER A 29 -2.88 8.28 9.61
C SER A 29 -1.93 7.26 10.25
N ASN A 30 -2.39 6.05 10.58
CA ASN A 30 -1.55 4.94 11.04
C ASN A 30 -0.72 4.38 9.89
N PHE A 31 -1.29 4.24 8.70
CA PHE A 31 -0.56 3.79 7.52
C PHE A 31 0.57 4.77 7.16
N SER A 32 0.29 6.08 7.19
CA SER A 32 1.28 7.13 6.99
C SER A 32 2.44 7.08 7.99
N ARG A 33 2.16 6.72 9.27
CA ARG A 33 3.21 6.48 10.27
C ARG A 33 3.97 5.19 9.99
N ARG A 34 3.29 4.13 9.52
CA ARG A 34 3.91 2.85 9.13
C ARG A 34 4.91 3.03 7.99
N LEU A 35 4.64 3.90 7.03
CA LEU A 35 5.55 4.26 5.93
C LEU A 35 6.86 4.93 6.37
N ARG A 36 7.02 5.31 7.64
CA ARG A 36 8.29 5.87 8.17
C ARG A 36 9.25 4.80 8.68
N LYS A 37 8.83 3.53 8.73
CA LYS A 37 9.60 2.40 9.23
C LYS A 37 9.83 1.39 8.10
N PRO A 38 10.94 0.62 8.12
CA PRO A 38 11.13 -0.47 7.17
C PRO A 38 10.02 -1.52 7.32
N PHE A 39 9.70 -2.19 6.21
CA PHE A 39 8.73 -3.28 6.11
C PHE A 39 9.49 -4.60 6.10
N ASN A 40 8.97 -5.58 6.85
CA ASN A 40 9.43 -6.96 6.79
C ASN A 40 8.84 -7.68 5.56
N GLU A 41 9.28 -8.90 5.28
CA GLU A 41 8.86 -9.65 4.09
C GLU A 41 7.35 -9.91 4.04
N SER A 42 6.74 -10.30 5.17
CA SER A 42 5.30 -10.60 5.23
C SER A 42 4.43 -9.36 5.01
N GLU A 43 4.88 -8.20 5.50
CA GLU A 43 4.21 -6.93 5.23
C GLU A 43 4.35 -6.51 3.77
N VAL A 44 5.51 -6.76 3.15
CA VAL A 44 5.71 -6.49 1.72
C VAL A 44 4.81 -7.38 0.86
N GLU A 45 4.69 -8.66 1.19
CA GLU A 45 3.80 -9.59 0.48
C GLU A 45 2.34 -9.16 0.60
N ARG A 46 1.90 -8.81 1.82
CA ARG A 46 0.56 -8.27 2.06
C ARG A 46 0.31 -6.98 1.27
N LEU A 47 1.30 -6.07 1.21
CA LEU A 47 1.20 -4.84 0.43
C LEU A 47 0.96 -5.14 -1.06
N LYS A 48 1.77 -6.04 -1.64
CA LYS A 48 1.67 -6.40 -3.06
C LYS A 48 0.29 -6.98 -3.37
N ALA A 49 -0.20 -7.90 -2.54
CA ALA A 49 -1.55 -8.46 -2.70
C ALA A 49 -2.66 -7.38 -2.66
N ILE A 50 -2.53 -6.37 -1.79
CA ILE A 50 -3.48 -5.25 -1.72
C ILE A 50 -3.39 -4.39 -2.99
N ILE A 51 -2.18 -4.06 -3.44
CA ILE A 51 -1.97 -3.28 -4.68
C ILE A 51 -2.57 -4.01 -5.88
N ASP A 52 -2.28 -5.31 -6.04
CA ASP A 52 -2.81 -6.11 -7.15
C ASP A 52 -4.35 -6.13 -7.16
N LYS A 53 -4.95 -6.30 -5.97
CA LYS A 53 -6.41 -6.26 -5.81
C LYS A 53 -7.01 -4.91 -6.20
N LEU A 54 -6.37 -3.81 -5.80
CA LEU A 54 -6.83 -2.45 -6.13
C LEU A 54 -6.63 -2.11 -7.61
N SER A 55 -5.50 -2.51 -8.18
CA SER A 55 -5.20 -2.31 -9.61
C SER A 55 -6.23 -3.03 -10.48
N ALA A 56 -6.58 -4.28 -10.16
CA ALA A 56 -7.62 -5.03 -10.86
C ALA A 56 -9.01 -4.36 -10.79
N GLN A 57 -9.36 -3.75 -9.66
CA GLN A 57 -10.62 -3.00 -9.50
C GLN A 57 -10.61 -1.66 -10.23
N LYS A 58 -9.44 -1.05 -10.44
CA LYS A 58 -9.32 0.24 -11.13
C LYS A 58 -9.48 0.09 -12.65
N GLU A 59 -9.11 -1.05 -13.22
CA GLU A 59 -9.26 -1.33 -14.66
C GLU A 59 -10.71 -1.59 -15.08
N THR A 60 -11.62 -1.77 -14.11
CA THR A 60 -13.04 -2.06 -14.35
C THR A 60 -13.96 -0.83 -14.27
N VAL A 61 -13.40 0.40 -14.16
CA VAL A 61 -14.16 1.66 -14.05
C VAL A 61 -13.78 2.66 -15.13
#